data_AF-A0A9E3BA52-F1
#
_entry.id   AF-A0A9E3BA52-F1
#
_cell.length_a   1.000
_cell.length_b   1.000
_cell.length_c   1.000
_cell.angle_alpha   90.00
_cell.angle_beta   90.00
_cell.angle_gamma   90.00
#
_symmetry.space_group_name_H-M   'P 1'
#
loop_
_entity.id
_entity.type
_entity.pdbx_description
1 polymer ?
#
loop_
_entity_poly.entity_id
_entity_poly.type
_entity_poly.pdbx_seq_one_letter_code
_entity_poly.pdbx_strand_id
1 'polypeptide(L)'
;METTPDASFADNVKHTLSQGHHLLDGMHVQFPHFKHEHHGSVIDVNKVADRQLTLGQRVADRVASAVGSWPFIIIQSIILAIWLVLNSIAWLSHWDPYPFILLNLALSFQAAYSAPFVMMSQNRQAEKDRLTAQNDYTTDCKGEEEVRHIMDHLDHQDNLILQVVERLQVQNQVIEKQDGQILQIVEQLREQNEYLQKQDKLILQVTERLEAQHQQLQEQRMELLKRLSSFAPEKIRNVIDETTTDTDGRSSD
;
A
#
# COMPACT_ATOMS: atom_id res chain seq x y z
N MET A 1 22.44 47.48 -15.91
CA MET A 1 21.04 47.27 -16.32
C MET A 1 20.67 45.86 -15.91
N GLU A 2 19.99 45.73 -14.76
CA GLU A 2 19.41 44.46 -14.33
C GLU A 2 18.25 44.13 -15.26
N THR A 3 18.40 43.08 -16.07
CA THR A 3 17.29 42.47 -16.79
C THR A 3 16.45 41.73 -15.76
N THR A 4 15.36 42.34 -15.32
CA THR A 4 14.31 41.69 -14.54
C THR A 4 13.83 40.45 -15.31
N PRO A 5 13.68 39.28 -14.65
CA PRO A 5 13.12 38.11 -15.29
C PRO A 5 11.72 38.44 -15.82
N ASP A 6 11.50 38.23 -17.11
CA ASP A 6 10.22 38.40 -17.78
C ASP A 6 9.11 37.67 -16.99
N ALA A 7 8.03 38.38 -16.68
CA ALA A 7 6.89 37.87 -15.91
C ALA A 7 6.30 36.59 -16.54
N SER A 8 6.42 36.45 -17.87
CA SER A 8 6.07 35.25 -18.64
C SER A 8 6.82 33.98 -18.18
N PHE A 9 8.11 34.11 -17.85
CA PHE A 9 8.93 32.97 -17.41
C PHE A 9 8.55 32.53 -15.99
N ALA A 10 8.32 33.50 -15.08
CA ALA A 10 7.89 33.22 -13.72
C ALA A 10 6.50 32.56 -13.68
N ASP A 11 5.58 32.96 -14.57
CA ASP A 11 4.26 32.34 -14.68
C ASP A 11 4.30 30.96 -15.33
N ASN A 12 5.16 30.74 -16.34
CA ASN A 12 5.35 29.40 -16.92
C ASN A 12 5.97 28.40 -15.92
N VAL A 13 6.91 28.85 -15.08
CA VAL A 13 7.50 28.03 -14.01
C VAL A 13 6.47 27.72 -12.93
N LYS A 14 5.62 28.68 -12.56
CA LYS A 14 4.50 28.43 -11.64
C LYS A 14 3.47 27.46 -12.24
N HIS A 15 3.18 27.57 -13.53
CA HIS A 15 2.24 26.69 -14.21
C HIS A 15 2.75 25.24 -14.31
N THR A 16 4.06 25.04 -14.54
CA THR A 16 4.70 23.72 -14.54
C THR A 16 4.83 23.12 -13.13
N LEU A 17 5.15 23.93 -12.11
CA LEU A 17 5.14 23.48 -10.71
C LEU A 17 3.72 23.15 -10.21
N SER A 18 2.71 23.88 -10.69
CA SER A 18 1.30 23.61 -10.37
C SER A 18 0.80 22.32 -11.04
N GLN A 19 1.31 21.95 -12.22
CA GLN A 19 0.98 20.69 -12.89
C GLN A 19 1.45 19.45 -12.11
N GLY A 20 2.51 19.55 -11.31
CA GLY A 20 2.99 18.47 -10.45
C GLY A 20 2.04 18.13 -9.28
N HIS A 21 1.21 19.08 -8.84
CA HIS A 21 0.27 18.87 -7.72
C HIS A 21 -1.01 18.11 -8.11
N HIS A 22 -1.30 17.98 -9.41
CA HIS A 22 -2.49 17.27 -9.90
C HIS A 22 -2.40 15.73 -9.81
N LEU A 23 -1.28 15.20 -9.33
CA LEU A 23 -0.96 13.77 -9.22
C LEU A 23 -1.92 12.96 -8.33
N LEU A 24 -2.54 13.60 -7.34
CA LEU A 24 -3.56 12.99 -6.46
C LEU A 24 -4.94 13.65 -6.63
N ASP A 25 -5.00 14.78 -7.34
CA ASP A 25 -6.19 15.61 -7.51
C ASP A 25 -7.09 15.01 -8.59
N GLY A 26 -7.85 14.00 -8.19
CA GLY A 26 -8.68 13.15 -9.06
C GLY A 26 -8.58 11.66 -8.76
N MET A 27 -7.65 11.23 -7.89
CA MET A 27 -7.56 9.83 -7.46
C MET A 27 -8.61 9.56 -6.37
N HIS A 28 -9.87 9.40 -6.76
CA HIS A 28 -10.87 8.79 -5.89
C HIS A 28 -10.61 7.28 -5.82
N VAL A 29 -9.60 6.88 -5.03
CA VAL A 29 -9.39 5.47 -4.67
C VAL A 29 -10.48 5.08 -3.69
N GLN A 30 -11.62 4.66 -4.24
CA GLN A 30 -12.71 4.16 -3.43
C GLN A 30 -12.45 2.68 -3.17
N PHE A 31 -11.75 2.40 -2.07
CA PHE A 31 -11.63 1.01 -1.62
C PHE A 31 -13.04 0.47 -1.38
N PRO A 32 -13.42 -0.64 -2.03
CA PRO A 32 -14.70 -1.27 -1.71
C PRO A 32 -14.67 -1.61 -0.22
N HIS A 33 -15.68 -1.16 0.52
CA HIS A 33 -15.75 -1.43 1.94
C HIS A 33 -16.33 -2.83 2.13
N PHE A 34 -15.45 -3.82 2.29
CA PHE A 34 -15.84 -5.19 2.59
C PHE A 34 -16.24 -5.26 4.06
N LYS A 35 -17.55 -5.43 4.32
CA LYS A 35 -18.05 -5.65 5.67
C LYS A 35 -17.72 -7.07 6.09
N HIS A 36 -16.77 -7.23 7.00
CA HIS A 36 -16.66 -8.46 7.77
C HIS A 36 -17.78 -8.45 8.81
N GLU A 37 -18.82 -9.25 8.60
CA GLU A 37 -19.75 -9.54 9.69
C GLU A 37 -18.95 -10.27 10.77
N HIS A 38 -18.73 -9.61 11.91
CA HIS A 38 -18.15 -10.25 13.08
C HIS A 38 -19.03 -11.43 13.46
N HIS A 39 -18.61 -12.63 13.06
CA HIS A 39 -19.30 -13.85 13.39
C HIS A 39 -19.35 -13.98 14.92
N GLY A 40 -20.55 -14.20 15.45
CA GLY A 40 -20.77 -14.35 16.88
C GLY A 40 -19.86 -15.42 17.49
N SER A 41 -19.57 -15.29 18.79
CA SER A 41 -18.66 -16.17 19.53
C SER A 41 -18.85 -17.64 19.15
N VAL A 42 -17.75 -18.36 18.90
CA VAL A 42 -17.74 -19.81 18.60
C VAL A 42 -18.69 -20.54 19.52
N ILE A 43 -19.82 -21.01 18.96
CA ILE A 43 -20.83 -21.73 19.72
C ILE A 43 -20.37 -23.18 19.80
N ASP A 44 -20.13 -23.64 21.03
CA ASP A 44 -19.86 -25.05 21.29
C ASP A 44 -21.16 -25.86 21.11
N VAL A 45 -21.29 -26.49 19.94
CA VAL A 45 -22.48 -27.24 19.52
C VAL A 45 -22.77 -28.38 20.49
N ASN A 46 -21.75 -28.99 21.08
CA ASN A 46 -21.90 -30.04 22.07
C ASN A 46 -22.56 -29.50 23.36
N LYS A 47 -22.21 -28.29 23.80
CA LYS A 47 -22.85 -27.67 24.98
C LYS A 47 -24.31 -27.28 24.73
N VAL A 48 -24.64 -26.88 23.51
CA VAL A 48 -26.03 -26.58 23.14
C VAL A 48 -26.86 -27.86 23.07
N ALA A 49 -26.30 -28.93 22.50
CA ALA A 49 -26.93 -30.25 22.48
C ALA A 49 -27.14 -30.81 23.90
N ASP A 50 -26.16 -30.63 24.80
CA ASP A 50 -26.24 -31.11 26.19
C ASP A 50 -27.30 -30.35 27.02
N ARG A 51 -27.62 -29.09 26.67
CA ARG A 51 -28.68 -28.31 27.32
C ARG A 51 -30.08 -28.83 26.99
N GLN A 52 -30.26 -29.52 25.86
CA GLN A 52 -31.55 -30.08 25.42
C GLN A 52 -31.79 -31.51 25.92
N LEU A 53 -30.86 -32.09 26.71
CA LEU A 53 -30.99 -33.46 27.20
C LEU A 53 -32.11 -33.61 28.24
N THR A 54 -32.99 -34.57 27.98
CA THR A 54 -34.00 -35.03 28.94
C THR A 54 -33.35 -35.76 30.13
N LEU A 55 -34.06 -35.84 31.26
CA LEU A 55 -33.57 -36.54 32.46
C LEU A 55 -33.23 -38.02 32.18
N GLY A 56 -34.03 -38.69 31.34
CA GLY A 56 -33.79 -40.09 30.95
C GLY A 56 -32.51 -40.25 30.12
N GLN A 57 -32.25 -39.32 29.19
CA GLN A 57 -30.99 -39.31 28.44
C GLN A 57 -29.81 -39.10 29.38
N ARG A 58 -29.84 -38.13 30.29
CA ARG A 58 -28.75 -37.89 31.27
C ARG A 58 -28.42 -39.12 32.12
N VAL A 59 -29.42 -39.91 32.52
CA VAL A 59 -29.21 -41.15 33.27
C VAL A 59 -28.61 -42.22 32.36
N ALA A 60 -29.12 -42.38 31.14
CA ALA A 60 -28.56 -43.30 30.15
C ALA A 60 -27.10 -42.92 29.77
N ASP A 61 -26.75 -41.64 29.73
CA ASP A 61 -25.37 -41.16 29.52
C ASP A 61 -24.44 -41.66 30.61
N ARG A 62 -24.83 -41.49 31.88
CA ARG A 62 -24.02 -41.97 33.02
C ARG A 62 -23.91 -43.48 33.02
N VAL A 63 -25.02 -44.20 32.83
CA VAL A 63 -25.04 -45.67 32.84
C VAL A 63 -24.18 -46.23 31.71
N ALA A 64 -24.31 -45.69 30.50
CA ALA A 64 -23.48 -46.11 29.37
C ALA A 64 -21.99 -45.85 29.59
N SER A 65 -21.64 -44.66 30.11
CA SER A 65 -20.25 -44.32 30.43
C SER A 65 -19.67 -45.22 31.53
N ALA A 66 -20.49 -45.67 32.48
CA ALA A 66 -20.10 -46.61 33.53
C ALA A 66 -19.91 -48.03 32.98
N VAL A 67 -20.85 -48.55 32.18
CA VAL A 67 -20.79 -49.90 31.60
C VAL A 67 -19.62 -50.06 30.61
N GLY A 68 -19.24 -48.98 29.92
CA GLY A 68 -18.08 -48.96 29.02
C GLY A 68 -16.73 -48.70 29.69
N SER A 69 -16.68 -48.58 31.02
CA SER A 69 -15.45 -48.20 31.74
C SER A 69 -14.63 -49.43 32.20
N TRP A 70 -13.31 -49.32 32.13
CA TRP A 70 -12.37 -50.30 32.70
C TRP A 70 -12.62 -50.67 34.18
N PRO A 71 -12.90 -49.72 35.11
CA PRO A 71 -13.18 -50.06 36.50
C PRO A 71 -14.46 -50.88 36.70
N PHE A 72 -15.48 -50.71 35.86
CA PHE A 72 -16.72 -51.51 35.94
C PHE A 72 -16.44 -52.99 35.68
N ILE A 73 -15.62 -53.31 34.67
CA ILE A 73 -15.24 -54.69 34.34
C ILE A 73 -14.50 -55.35 35.51
N ILE A 74 -13.61 -54.61 36.17
CA ILE A 74 -12.84 -55.10 37.33
C ILE A 74 -13.76 -55.39 38.52
N ILE A 75 -14.62 -54.44 38.88
CA ILE A 75 -15.57 -54.61 40.00
C ILE A 75 -16.51 -55.80 39.73
N GLN A 76 -17.07 -55.88 38.52
CA GLN A 76 -17.94 -57.00 38.13
C GLN A 76 -17.22 -58.34 38.25
N SER A 77 -15.96 -58.42 37.80
CA SER A 77 -15.16 -59.65 37.87
C SER A 77 -14.87 -60.07 39.32
N ILE A 78 -14.59 -59.11 40.21
CA ILE A 78 -14.38 -59.37 41.64
C ILE A 78 -15.66 -59.86 42.30
N ILE A 79 -16.82 -59.25 42.01
CA ILE A 79 -18.11 -59.68 42.55
C ILE A 79 -18.40 -61.13 42.14
N LEU A 80 -18.19 -61.47 40.87
CA LEU A 80 -18.38 -62.84 40.37
C LEU A 80 -17.43 -63.83 41.05
N ALA A 81 -16.15 -63.46 41.23
CA ALA A 81 -15.16 -64.29 41.91
C ALA A 81 -15.53 -64.51 43.39
N ILE A 82 -15.95 -63.46 44.11
CA ILE A 82 -16.40 -63.53 45.50
C ILE A 82 -17.64 -64.43 45.61
N TRP A 83 -18.61 -64.28 44.70
CA TRP A 83 -19.81 -65.10 44.67
C TRP A 83 -19.48 -66.59 44.49
N LEU A 84 -18.59 -66.91 43.54
CA LEU A 84 -18.14 -68.26 43.28
C LEU A 84 -17.40 -68.87 44.49
N VAL A 85 -16.50 -68.11 45.11
CA VAL A 85 -15.72 -68.55 46.28
C VAL A 85 -16.61 -68.77 47.50
N LEU A 86 -17.50 -67.82 47.82
CA LEU A 86 -18.44 -67.94 48.93
C LEU A 86 -19.36 -69.15 48.77
N ASN A 87 -19.88 -69.38 47.57
CA ASN A 87 -20.76 -70.51 47.31
C ASN A 87 -20.02 -71.85 47.37
N SER A 88 -18.75 -71.88 46.93
CA SER A 88 -17.91 -73.08 46.96
C SER A 88 -17.43 -73.46 48.38
N ILE A 89 -17.28 -72.49 49.28
CA ILE A 89 -16.82 -72.69 50.67
C ILE A 89 -18.00 -72.89 51.65
N ALA A 90 -19.24 -72.55 51.27
CA ALA A 90 -20.43 -72.65 52.12
C ALA A 90 -20.78 -74.11 52.47
N TRP A 91 -20.14 -74.64 53.53
CA TRP A 91 -20.15 -76.05 53.91
C TRP A 91 -21.46 -76.56 54.58
N LEU A 92 -22.46 -75.71 54.86
CA LEU A 92 -23.70 -76.15 55.55
C LEU A 92 -25.03 -75.74 54.91
N SER A 93 -25.06 -74.92 53.87
CA SER A 93 -26.27 -74.67 53.06
C SER A 93 -25.86 -74.11 51.71
N HIS A 94 -25.86 -74.96 50.69
CA HIS A 94 -25.61 -74.55 49.30
C HIS A 94 -26.76 -73.63 48.86
N TRP A 95 -26.55 -72.32 48.91
CA TRP A 95 -27.55 -71.33 48.48
C TRP A 95 -27.73 -71.31 46.96
N ASP A 96 -26.73 -71.78 46.19
CA ASP A 96 -26.81 -71.92 44.72
C ASP A 96 -26.00 -73.15 44.26
N PRO A 97 -26.56 -74.38 44.37
CA PRO A 97 -25.85 -75.61 44.00
C PRO A 97 -25.40 -75.61 42.53
N TYR A 98 -24.28 -76.26 42.21
CA TYR A 98 -23.82 -76.48 40.84
C TYR A 98 -24.98 -77.06 40.00
N PRO A 99 -25.45 -76.39 38.91
CA PRO A 99 -24.75 -75.48 38.01
C PRO A 99 -24.98 -73.95 38.18
N PHE A 100 -25.20 -73.44 39.41
CA PHE A 100 -25.38 -71.99 39.72
C PHE A 100 -26.54 -71.32 38.95
N ILE A 101 -27.79 -71.71 39.24
CA ILE A 101 -28.98 -71.23 38.50
C ILE A 101 -29.24 -69.74 38.73
N LEU A 102 -29.00 -69.24 39.93
CA LEU A 102 -29.25 -67.83 40.27
C LEU A 102 -28.23 -66.92 39.60
N LEU A 103 -26.96 -67.32 39.59
CA LEU A 103 -25.90 -66.61 38.88
C LEU A 103 -26.18 -66.56 37.37
N ASN A 104 -26.58 -67.69 36.78
CA ASN A 104 -26.93 -67.76 35.36
C ASN A 104 -28.13 -66.88 35.01
N LEU A 105 -29.15 -66.81 35.86
CA LEU A 105 -30.30 -65.93 35.66
C LEU A 105 -29.88 -64.46 35.72
N ALA A 106 -29.06 -64.07 36.70
CA ALA A 106 -28.56 -62.72 36.85
C ALA A 106 -27.70 -62.27 35.66
N LEU A 107 -26.77 -63.13 35.21
CA LEU A 107 -25.93 -62.86 34.03
C LEU A 107 -26.76 -62.75 32.74
N SER A 108 -27.77 -63.61 32.58
CA SER A 108 -28.67 -63.55 31.42
C SER A 108 -29.48 -62.25 31.38
N PHE A 109 -30.00 -61.82 32.54
CA PHE A 109 -30.68 -60.53 32.66
C PHE A 109 -29.71 -59.36 32.37
N GLN A 110 -28.51 -59.40 32.95
CA GLN A 110 -27.48 -58.39 32.71
C GLN A 110 -27.15 -58.27 31.22
N ALA A 111 -26.96 -59.38 30.52
CA ALA A 111 -26.69 -59.40 29.08
C ALA A 111 -27.85 -58.83 28.27
N ALA A 112 -29.09 -59.19 28.61
CA ALA A 112 -30.29 -58.71 27.92
C ALA A 112 -30.45 -57.18 27.99
N TYR A 113 -30.09 -56.55 29.12
CA TYR A 113 -30.14 -55.09 29.26
C TYR A 113 -28.89 -54.37 28.72
N SER A 114 -27.76 -55.06 28.64
CA SER A 114 -26.51 -54.47 28.17
C SER A 114 -26.60 -54.04 26.69
N ALA A 115 -27.19 -54.88 25.83
CA ALA A 115 -27.27 -54.58 24.39
C ALA A 115 -28.09 -53.30 24.06
N PRO A 116 -29.31 -53.09 24.61
CA PRO A 116 -30.04 -51.83 24.44
C PRO A 116 -29.31 -50.62 25.00
N PHE A 117 -28.60 -50.73 26.13
CA PHE A 117 -27.85 -49.62 26.70
C PHE A 117 -26.66 -49.21 25.83
N VAL A 118 -25.92 -50.19 25.30
CA VAL A 118 -24.85 -49.94 24.33
C VAL A 118 -25.42 -49.29 23.07
N MET A 119 -26.52 -49.80 22.53
CA MET A 119 -27.17 -49.25 21.34
C MET A 119 -27.68 -47.82 21.55
N MET A 120 -28.28 -47.53 22.72
CA MET A 120 -28.70 -46.17 23.06
C MET A 120 -27.52 -45.20 23.18
N SER A 121 -26.41 -45.65 23.77
CA SER A 121 -25.18 -44.84 23.84
C SER A 121 -24.58 -44.57 22.47
N GLN A 122 -24.56 -45.58 21.60
CA GLN A 122 -24.06 -45.46 20.23
C GLN A 122 -24.94 -44.51 19.40
N ASN A 123 -26.26 -44.64 19.47
CA ASN A 123 -27.19 -43.75 18.77
C ASN A 123 -27.01 -42.29 19.22
N ARG A 124 -26.74 -42.07 20.51
CA ARG A 124 -26.46 -40.73 21.06
C ARG A 124 -25.11 -40.19 20.60
N GLN A 125 -24.07 -41.02 20.57
CA GLN A 125 -22.76 -40.60 20.05
C GLN A 125 -22.87 -40.21 18.57
N ALA A 126 -23.55 -41.03 17.76
CA ALA A 126 -23.79 -40.74 16.35
C ALA A 126 -24.57 -39.43 16.13
N GLU A 127 -25.54 -39.11 17.00
CA GLU A 127 -26.27 -37.84 16.93
C GLU A 127 -25.35 -36.63 17.22
N LYS A 128 -24.47 -36.73 18.23
CA LYS A 128 -23.47 -35.70 18.54
C LYS A 128 -22.46 -35.52 17.40
N ASP A 129 -22.00 -36.64 16.84
CA ASP A 129 -21.07 -36.65 15.71
C ASP A 129 -21.71 -36.01 14.48
N ARG A 130 -23.00 -36.28 14.22
CA ARG A 130 -23.76 -35.66 13.12
C ARG A 130 -23.90 -34.15 13.29
N LEU A 131 -24.23 -33.67 14.49
CA LEU A 131 -24.33 -32.24 14.78
C LEU A 131 -22.98 -31.53 14.64
N THR A 132 -21.91 -32.17 15.11
CA THR A 132 -20.53 -31.67 14.96
C THR A 132 -20.17 -31.58 13.48
N ALA A 133 -20.39 -32.65 12.70
CA ALA A 133 -20.12 -32.66 11.27
C ALA A 133 -20.92 -31.60 10.49
N GLN A 134 -22.17 -31.34 10.86
CA GLN A 134 -22.97 -30.29 10.24
C GLN A 134 -22.42 -28.88 10.53
N ASN A 135 -21.96 -28.65 11.76
CA ASN A 135 -21.34 -27.39 12.14
C ASN A 135 -19.97 -27.19 11.48
N ASP A 136 -19.17 -28.26 11.39
CA ASP A 136 -17.89 -28.24 10.69
C ASP A 136 -18.11 -27.90 9.21
N TYR A 137 -19.05 -28.59 8.53
CA TYR A 137 -19.44 -28.26 7.16
C TYR A 137 -19.87 -26.79 7.00
N THR A 138 -20.67 -26.27 7.93
CA THR A 138 -21.11 -24.87 7.88
C THR A 138 -19.94 -23.90 8.08
N THR A 139 -18.97 -24.26 8.92
CA THR A 139 -17.77 -23.47 9.16
C THR A 139 -16.86 -23.48 7.93
N ASP A 140 -16.69 -24.65 7.30
CA ASP A 140 -15.90 -24.81 6.09
C ASP A 140 -16.48 -24.00 4.92
N CYS A 141 -17.79 -24.08 4.69
CA CYS A 141 -18.44 -23.27 3.65
C CYS A 141 -18.28 -21.77 3.89
N LYS A 142 -18.35 -21.32 5.14
CA LYS A 142 -18.10 -19.90 5.49
C LYS A 142 -16.64 -19.52 5.27
N GLY A 143 -15.70 -20.39 5.62
CA GLY A 143 -14.28 -20.19 5.34
C GLY A 143 -14.00 -20.10 3.84
N GLU A 144 -14.64 -20.94 3.03
CA GLU A 144 -14.53 -20.87 1.57
C GLU A 144 -15.06 -19.53 1.02
N GLU A 145 -16.19 -19.04 1.53
CA GLU A 145 -16.75 -17.74 1.16
C GLU A 145 -15.84 -16.57 1.56
N GLU A 146 -15.26 -16.60 2.76
CA GLU A 146 -14.31 -15.58 3.21
C GLU A 146 -13.03 -15.57 2.35
N VAL A 147 -12.49 -16.74 2.02
CA VAL A 147 -11.34 -16.86 1.11
C VAL A 147 -11.69 -16.31 -0.28
N ARG A 148 -12.89 -16.58 -0.79
CA ARG A 148 -13.36 -16.03 -2.06
C ARG A 148 -13.43 -14.50 -2.03
N HIS A 149 -13.94 -13.92 -0.95
CA HIS A 149 -13.97 -12.47 -0.79
C HIS A 149 -12.57 -11.85 -0.74
N ILE A 150 -11.61 -12.50 -0.09
CA ILE A 150 -10.22 -12.06 -0.08
C ILE A 150 -9.63 -12.11 -1.50
N MET A 151 -9.92 -13.17 -2.26
CA MET A 151 -9.46 -13.31 -3.64
C MET A 151 -10.00 -12.19 -4.52
N ASP A 152 -11.31 -11.92 -4.45
CA ASP A 152 -11.95 -10.82 -5.19
C ASP A 152 -11.34 -9.46 -4.81
N HIS A 153 -10.97 -9.27 -3.53
CA HIS A 153 -10.30 -8.06 -3.07
C HIS A 153 -8.89 -7.92 -3.66
N LEU A 154 -8.11 -9.00 -3.67
CA LEU A 154 -6.75 -9.02 -4.25
C LEU A 154 -6.80 -8.75 -5.75
N ASP A 155 -7.71 -9.38 -6.49
CA ASP A 155 -7.89 -9.13 -7.92
C ASP A 155 -8.22 -7.64 -8.18
N HIS A 156 -9.05 -7.04 -7.33
CA HIS A 156 -9.33 -5.60 -7.44
C HIS A 156 -8.09 -4.75 -7.15
N GLN A 157 -7.31 -5.08 -6.13
CA GLN A 157 -6.06 -4.38 -5.82
C GLN A 157 -5.05 -4.49 -6.97
N ASP A 158 -4.89 -5.67 -7.58
CA ASP A 158 -3.99 -5.88 -8.71
C ASP A 158 -4.36 -4.97 -9.89
N ASN A 159 -5.66 -4.83 -10.19
CA ASN A 159 -6.14 -3.91 -11.22
C ASN A 159 -5.81 -2.44 -10.89
N LEU A 160 -5.94 -2.02 -9.63
CA LEU A 160 -5.57 -0.67 -9.20
C LEU A 160 -4.06 -0.43 -9.33
N ILE A 161 -3.24 -1.40 -8.92
CA ILE A 161 -1.78 -1.33 -9.04
C ILE A 161 -1.37 -1.19 -10.51
N LEU A 162 -1.97 -1.98 -11.41
CA LEU A 162 -1.71 -1.88 -12.84
C LEU A 162 -2.05 -0.49 -13.40
N GLN A 163 -3.19 0.09 -13.00
CA GLN A 163 -3.56 1.45 -13.41
C GLN A 163 -2.57 2.50 -12.91
N VAL A 164 -2.09 2.38 -11.67
CA VAL A 164 -1.07 3.28 -11.11
C VAL A 164 0.25 3.14 -11.88
N VAL A 165 0.70 1.92 -12.16
CA VAL A 165 1.92 1.66 -12.93
C VAL A 165 1.82 2.26 -14.34
N GLU A 166 0.70 2.08 -15.03
CA GLU A 166 0.47 2.65 -16.36
C GLU A 166 0.54 4.18 -16.33
N ARG A 167 -0.09 4.83 -15.34
CA ARG A 167 -0.02 6.29 -15.20
C ARG A 167 1.39 6.79 -14.90
N LEU A 168 2.14 6.08 -14.05
CA LEU A 168 3.54 6.41 -13.77
C LEU A 168 4.42 6.28 -15.03
N GLN A 169 4.18 5.28 -15.87
CA GLN A 169 4.89 5.13 -17.15
C GLN A 169 4.58 6.29 -18.10
N VAL A 170 3.31 6.68 -18.24
CA VAL A 170 2.92 7.83 -19.06
C VAL A 170 3.56 9.11 -18.53
N GLN A 171 3.62 9.30 -17.22
CA GLN A 171 4.27 10.47 -16.62
C GLN A 171 5.78 10.49 -16.88
N ASN A 172 6.47 9.36 -16.76
CA ASN A 172 7.89 9.26 -17.08
C ASN A 172 8.15 9.64 -18.54
N GLN A 173 7.31 9.22 -19.48
CA GLN A 173 7.42 9.66 -20.88
C GLN A 173 7.20 11.16 -21.06
N VAL A 174 6.32 11.79 -20.28
CA VAL A 174 6.13 13.24 -20.30
C VAL A 174 7.35 13.97 -19.75
N ILE A 175 7.93 13.47 -18.66
CA ILE A 175 9.17 14.01 -18.08
C ILE A 175 10.32 13.91 -19.09
N GLU A 176 10.50 12.75 -19.74
CA GLU A 176 11.52 12.58 -20.79
C GLU A 176 11.35 13.58 -21.95
N LYS A 177 10.10 13.86 -22.35
CA LYS A 177 9.82 14.88 -23.38
C LYS A 177 10.15 16.30 -22.88
N GLN A 178 9.82 16.62 -21.64
CA GLN A 178 10.16 17.91 -21.02
C GLN A 178 11.67 18.09 -20.94
N ASP A 179 12.41 17.06 -20.52
CA ASP A 179 13.88 17.09 -20.49
C ASP A 179 14.46 17.35 -21.89
N GLY A 180 13.90 16.71 -22.92
CA GLY A 180 14.26 16.98 -24.32
C GLY A 180 14.01 18.44 -24.75
N GLN A 181 12.88 19.03 -24.35
CA GLN A 181 12.56 20.44 -24.63
C GLN A 181 13.50 21.40 -23.87
N ILE A 182 13.80 21.11 -22.60
CA ILE A 182 14.73 21.89 -21.79
C ILE A 182 16.12 21.88 -22.44
N LEU A 183 16.59 20.72 -22.90
CA LEU A 183 17.86 20.62 -23.61
C LEU A 183 17.89 21.47 -24.89
N GLN A 184 16.80 21.49 -25.66
CA GLN A 184 16.68 22.36 -26.84
C GLN A 184 16.74 23.85 -26.48
N ILE A 185 16.03 24.27 -25.43
CA ILE A 185 16.04 25.67 -24.96
C ILE A 185 17.44 26.06 -24.48
N VAL A 186 18.10 25.19 -23.71
CA VAL A 186 19.47 25.43 -23.23
C VAL A 186 20.43 25.59 -24.40
N GLU A 187 20.31 24.75 -25.43
CA GLU A 187 21.16 24.87 -26.62
C GLU A 187 20.85 26.15 -27.41
N GLN A 188 19.58 26.53 -27.57
CA GLN A 188 19.21 27.81 -28.19
C GLN A 188 19.78 29.01 -27.42
N LEU A 189 19.70 29.00 -26.09
CA LEU A 189 20.29 30.05 -25.25
C LEU A 189 21.82 30.10 -25.41
N ARG A 190 22.47 28.93 -25.52
CA ARG A 190 23.92 28.87 -25.77
C ARG A 190 24.27 29.50 -27.12
N GLU A 191 23.55 29.15 -28.19
CA GLU A 191 23.77 29.74 -29.52
C GLU A 191 23.53 31.25 -29.53
N GLN A 192 22.47 31.72 -28.86
CA GLN A 192 22.20 33.15 -28.71
C GLN A 192 23.32 33.87 -27.96
N ASN A 193 23.84 33.29 -26.88
CA ASN A 193 24.97 33.86 -26.15
C ASN A 193 26.24 33.94 -27.01
N GLU A 194 26.54 32.90 -27.81
CA GLU A 194 27.67 32.94 -28.74
C GLU A 194 27.48 34.01 -29.83
N TYR A 195 26.25 34.22 -30.31
CA TYR A 195 25.92 35.28 -31.26
C TYR A 195 26.13 36.67 -30.65
N LEU A 196 25.64 36.90 -29.42
CA LEU A 196 25.83 38.15 -28.69
C LEU A 196 27.32 38.45 -28.48
N GLN A 197 28.11 37.44 -28.07
CA GLN A 197 29.57 37.60 -27.94
C GLN A 197 30.25 38.00 -29.26
N LYS A 198 29.79 37.46 -30.39
CA LYS A 198 30.30 37.88 -31.71
C LYS A 198 29.91 39.32 -32.03
N GLN A 199 28.68 39.74 -31.69
CA GLN A 199 28.25 41.13 -31.87
C GLN A 199 29.08 42.10 -31.01
N ASP A 200 29.31 41.79 -29.73
CA ASP A 200 30.13 42.62 -28.85
C ASP A 200 31.54 42.82 -29.41
N LYS A 201 32.13 41.76 -29.95
CA LYS A 201 33.45 41.82 -30.61
C LYS A 201 33.44 42.73 -31.85
N LEU A 202 32.37 42.68 -32.65
CA LEU A 202 32.21 43.57 -33.81
C LEU A 202 32.01 45.02 -33.40
N ILE A 203 31.23 45.27 -32.35
CA ILE A 203 31.03 46.62 -31.79
C ILE A 203 32.37 47.20 -31.33
N LEU A 204 33.16 46.44 -30.56
CA LEU A 204 34.50 46.84 -30.14
C LEU A 204 35.39 47.22 -31.34
N GLN A 205 35.39 46.41 -32.41
CA GLN A 205 36.17 46.72 -33.62
C GLN A 205 35.70 47.99 -34.34
N VAL A 206 34.38 48.23 -34.40
CA VAL A 206 33.84 49.46 -35.00
C VAL A 206 34.17 50.68 -34.15
N THR A 207 34.05 50.57 -32.82
CA THR A 207 34.40 51.62 -31.87
C THR A 207 35.88 52.00 -32.01
N GLU A 208 36.80 51.02 -32.01
CA GLU A 208 38.23 51.25 -32.23
C GLU A 208 38.50 51.97 -33.57
N ARG A 209 37.84 51.56 -34.65
CA ARG A 209 37.97 52.22 -35.96
C ARG A 209 37.46 53.65 -35.95
N LEU A 210 36.36 53.91 -35.24
CA LEU A 210 35.76 55.24 -35.14
C LEU A 210 36.66 56.19 -34.35
N GLU A 211 37.22 55.72 -33.22
CA GLU A 211 38.19 56.46 -32.42
C GLU A 211 39.44 56.81 -33.24
N ALA A 212 39.98 55.84 -34.00
CA ALA A 212 41.11 56.07 -34.89
C ALA A 212 40.80 57.13 -35.97
N GLN A 213 39.60 57.09 -36.58
CA GLN A 213 39.17 58.12 -37.52
C GLN A 213 39.04 59.49 -36.86
N HIS A 214 38.48 59.55 -35.65
CA HIS A 214 38.32 60.82 -34.95
C HIS A 214 39.69 61.46 -34.63
N GLN A 215 40.65 60.65 -34.15
CA GLN A 215 42.03 61.11 -33.95
C GLN A 215 42.67 61.60 -35.25
N GLN A 216 42.51 60.86 -36.35
CA GLN A 216 43.05 61.27 -37.65
C GLN A 216 42.42 62.60 -38.15
N LEU A 217 41.12 62.80 -37.93
CA LEU A 217 40.44 64.05 -38.30
C LEU A 217 40.91 65.23 -37.43
N GLN A 218 41.12 65.00 -36.13
CA GLN A 218 41.67 65.99 -35.20
C GLN A 218 43.09 66.40 -35.64
N GLU A 219 43.94 65.43 -35.99
CA GLU A 219 45.28 65.68 -36.53
C GLU A 219 45.24 66.48 -37.84
N GLN A 220 44.35 66.10 -38.77
CA GLN A 220 44.15 66.86 -40.02
C GLN A 220 43.68 68.29 -39.76
N ARG A 221 42.74 68.50 -38.82
CA ARG A 221 42.28 69.84 -38.42
C ARG A 221 43.43 70.67 -37.85
N MET A 222 44.24 70.09 -36.97
CA MET A 222 45.43 70.73 -36.41
C MET A 222 46.44 71.13 -37.49
N GLU A 223 46.72 70.22 -38.44
CA GLU A 223 47.63 70.47 -39.56
C GLU A 223 47.08 71.55 -40.51
N LEU A 224 45.77 71.58 -40.77
CA LEU A 224 45.13 72.64 -41.56
C LEU A 224 45.15 74.00 -40.84
N LEU A 225 44.87 74.04 -39.53
CA LEU A 225 44.97 75.27 -38.75
C LEU A 225 46.41 75.81 -38.73
N LYS A 226 47.39 74.92 -38.61
CA LYS A 226 48.81 75.28 -38.72
C LYS A 226 49.14 75.88 -40.09
N ARG A 227 48.65 75.27 -41.18
CA ARG A 227 48.82 75.79 -42.55
C ARG A 227 48.11 77.12 -42.78
N LEU A 228 46.87 77.29 -42.31
CA LEU A 228 46.11 78.55 -42.40
C LEU A 228 46.80 79.68 -41.61
N SER A 229 47.30 79.38 -40.41
CA SER A 229 48.07 80.33 -39.59
C SER A 229 49.38 80.76 -40.26
N SER A 230 49.98 79.89 -41.08
CA SER A 230 51.20 80.21 -41.84
C SER A 230 50.95 81.04 -43.11
N PHE A 231 49.69 81.20 -43.55
CA PHE A 231 49.32 81.84 -44.82
C PHE A 231 48.47 83.11 -44.67
N ALA A 232 48.03 83.48 -43.45
CA ALA A 232 47.07 84.57 -43.23
C ALA A 232 47.74 85.96 -43.01
N PRO A 233 47.36 87.02 -43.75
CA PRO A 233 47.73 88.40 -43.45
C PRO A 233 46.98 88.95 -42.21
N GLU A 234 47.60 89.91 -41.51
CA GLU A 234 47.32 90.43 -40.16
C GLU A 234 45.87 90.84 -39.78
N LYS A 235 44.89 90.79 -40.68
CA LYS A 235 43.55 91.35 -40.47
C LYS A 235 42.43 90.36 -40.09
N ILE A 236 42.69 89.06 -40.00
CA ILE A 236 41.69 88.03 -39.61
C ILE A 236 42.11 87.28 -38.33
N ARG A 237 42.94 87.89 -37.49
CA ARG A 237 43.34 87.28 -36.20
C ARG A 237 42.20 87.29 -35.17
N ASN A 238 41.31 88.28 -35.24
CA ASN A 238 40.30 88.50 -34.20
C ASN A 238 39.01 87.68 -34.38
N VAL A 239 38.77 87.04 -35.53
CA VAL A 239 37.56 86.21 -35.75
C VAL A 239 37.79 84.74 -35.35
N ILE A 240 39.05 84.30 -35.25
CA ILE A 240 39.40 82.92 -34.90
C ILE A 240 39.32 82.71 -33.37
N ASP A 241 39.55 83.75 -32.56
CA ASP A 241 39.45 83.67 -31.08
C ASP A 241 38.00 83.62 -30.56
N GLU A 242 37.00 84.07 -31.33
CA GLU A 242 35.59 84.03 -30.92
C GLU A 242 34.93 82.66 -31.16
N THR A 243 35.51 81.81 -32.02
CA THR A 243 34.96 80.47 -32.32
C THR A 243 35.56 79.34 -31.47
N THR A 244 36.60 79.63 -30.68
CA THR A 244 37.21 78.68 -29.73
C THR A 244 36.56 78.72 -28.35
N THR A 245 35.72 79.71 -28.05
CA THR A 245 35.07 79.87 -26.73
C THR A 245 33.61 79.40 -26.67
N ASP A 246 32.92 79.21 -27.80
CA ASP A 246 31.47 78.89 -27.80
C ASP A 246 31.14 77.38 -27.95
N THR A 247 32.13 76.49 -27.91
CA THR A 247 31.88 75.02 -27.90
C THR A 247 32.10 74.36 -26.54
N ASP A 248 32.45 75.13 -25.49
CA ASP A 248 32.70 74.60 -24.13
C ASP A 248 31.50 74.77 -23.18
N GLY A 249 30.32 75.17 -23.71
CA GLY A 249 29.16 75.61 -22.91
C GLY A 249 27.87 74.80 -23.03
N ARG A 250 27.87 73.57 -23.56
CA ARG A 250 26.64 72.76 -23.64
C ARG A 250 26.84 71.28 -23.31
N SER A 251 27.27 71.03 -22.08
CA SER A 251 27.09 69.76 -21.37
C SER A 251 26.63 70.06 -19.94
N SER A 252 25.32 70.19 -19.74
CA SER A 252 24.61 70.03 -18.46
C SER A 252 23.11 69.99 -18.75
N ASP A 253 22.62 68.79 -19.07
CA ASP A 253 21.35 68.18 -18.64
C ASP A 253 21.13 66.85 -19.38
#